data_AF-A0A9D8EJ75-F1
#
_entry.id   AF-A0A9D8EJ75-F1
#
_cell.length_a   1.000
_cell.length_b   1.000
_cell.length_c   1.000
_cell.angle_alpha   90.00
_cell.angle_beta   90.00
_cell.angle_gamma   90.00
#
_symmetry.space_group_name_H-M   'P 1'
#
loop_
_entity.id
_entity.type
_entity.pdbx_description
1 polymer ?
#
loop_
_entity_poly.entity_id
_entity_poly.type
_entity_poly.pdbx_seq_one_letter_code
_entity_poly.pdbx_strand_id
1 'polypeptide(L)'
;MSAKKKMLKKAALLLAVIGMVLTLAMALSSCITIKINAVKGSGQMATEEFDVSGFSRLTFSGIGKIILTQGESESLKITAEENIIDAMDIAVRGNTLNIGLKKNYINFVPTREILIYLSVVELEKIDLSGAGIIECDGLQTGNLSISSSGIG
;
A
#
# COMPACT_ATOMS: atom_id res chain seq x y z
N MET A 1 4.81 -64.55 32.62
CA MET A 1 5.58 -63.28 32.55
C MET A 1 5.88 -62.76 31.13
N SER A 2 5.69 -63.56 30.06
CA SER A 2 6.06 -63.21 28.67
C SER A 2 5.08 -62.27 27.93
N ALA A 3 3.77 -62.39 28.19
CA ALA A 3 2.75 -61.60 27.48
C ALA A 3 2.71 -60.11 27.87
N LYS A 4 2.77 -59.78 29.17
CA LYS A 4 2.79 -58.38 29.65
C LYS A 4 3.99 -57.58 29.11
N LYS A 5 5.19 -58.17 29.06
CA LYS A 5 6.38 -57.52 28.48
C LYS A 5 6.25 -57.26 26.98
N LYS A 6 5.62 -58.18 26.22
CA LYS A 6 5.33 -57.97 24.79
C LYS A 6 4.30 -56.86 24.56
N MET A 7 3.25 -56.78 25.40
CA MET A 7 2.25 -55.73 25.33
C MET A 7 2.82 -54.34 25.65
N LEU A 8 3.66 -54.24 26.70
CA LEU A 8 4.32 -52.98 27.08
C LEU A 8 5.25 -52.45 25.98
N LYS A 9 6.01 -53.33 25.30
CA LYS A 9 6.87 -52.94 24.17
C LYS A 9 6.06 -52.43 22.97
N LYS A 10 4.92 -53.06 22.67
CA LYS A 10 4.02 -52.61 21.59
C LYS A 10 3.39 -51.26 21.90
N ALA A 11 2.96 -51.04 23.14
CA ALA A 11 2.43 -49.75 23.59
C ALA A 11 3.49 -48.64 23.52
N ALA A 12 4.72 -48.93 23.96
CA ALA A 12 5.84 -47.98 23.85
C ALA A 12 6.18 -47.64 22.39
N LEU A 13 6.16 -48.62 21.48
CA LEU A 13 6.38 -48.40 20.05
C LEU A 13 5.27 -47.55 19.41
N LEU A 14 4.00 -47.81 19.77
CA LEU A 14 2.85 -47.03 19.32
C LEU A 14 2.94 -45.56 19.78
N LEU A 15 3.29 -45.32 21.05
CA LEU A 15 3.47 -43.98 21.59
C LEU A 15 4.63 -43.23 20.91
N ALA A 16 5.74 -43.92 20.61
CA ALA A 16 6.87 -43.34 19.88
C ALA A 16 6.49 -42.94 18.44
N VAL A 17 5.71 -43.76 17.74
CA VAL A 17 5.23 -43.45 16.39
C VAL A 17 4.25 -42.28 16.40
N ILE A 18 3.33 -42.22 17.36
CA ILE A 18 2.40 -41.10 17.52
C ILE A 18 3.18 -39.79 17.81
N GLY A 19 4.18 -39.85 18.68
CA GLY A 19 5.05 -38.70 18.96
C GLY A 19 5.85 -38.24 17.73
N MET A 20 6.34 -39.18 16.91
CA MET A 20 7.06 -38.88 15.67
C MET A 20 6.15 -38.24 14.61
N VAL A 21 4.90 -38.70 14.50
CA VAL A 21 3.90 -38.12 13.58
C VAL A 21 3.46 -36.73 14.04
N LEU A 22 3.27 -36.52 15.35
CA LEU A 22 2.91 -35.21 15.90
C LEU A 22 4.04 -34.17 15.72
N THR A 23 5.30 -34.57 15.95
CA THR A 23 6.45 -33.69 15.73
C THR A 23 6.66 -33.36 14.25
N LEU A 24 6.43 -34.30 13.34
CA LEU A 24 6.48 -34.06 11.90
C LEU A 24 5.34 -33.15 11.40
N ALA A 25 4.13 -33.27 11.97
CA ALA A 25 3.00 -32.41 11.65
C ALA A 25 3.23 -30.95 12.06
N MET A 26 3.88 -30.71 13.21
CA MET A 26 4.25 -29.36 13.68
C MET A 26 5.35 -28.72 12.82
N ALA A 27 6.27 -29.50 12.24
CA ALA A 27 7.33 -28.99 11.38
C ALA A 27 6.80 -28.42 10.04
N LEU A 28 5.67 -28.94 9.55
CA LEU A 28 5.02 -28.51 8.30
C LEU A 28 4.24 -27.19 8.42
N SER A 29 4.03 -26.67 9.63
CA SER A 29 3.27 -25.42 9.87
C SER A 29 4.08 -24.13 9.69
N SER A 30 5.36 -24.23 9.29
CA SER A 30 6.29 -23.09 9.26
C SER A 30 6.24 -22.23 7.98
N CYS A 31 5.44 -22.58 6.99
CA CYS A 31 5.19 -21.71 5.83
C CYS A 31 3.96 -20.81 6.04
N ILE A 32 4.08 -19.80 6.91
CA ILE A 32 3.23 -18.62 6.79
C ILE A 32 3.72 -17.89 5.53
N THR A 33 3.13 -18.23 4.39
CA THR A 33 3.31 -17.42 3.17
C THR A 33 2.59 -16.11 3.43
N ILE A 34 3.32 -15.09 3.86
CA ILE A 34 2.84 -13.71 3.84
C ILE A 34 2.60 -13.40 2.36
N LYS A 35 1.35 -13.50 1.91
CA LYS A 35 0.97 -12.99 0.59
C LYS A 35 1.14 -11.48 0.63
N ILE A 36 2.29 -11.03 0.13
CA ILE A 36 2.58 -9.62 -0.09
C ILE A 36 1.70 -9.22 -1.27
N ASN A 37 0.55 -8.60 -0.99
CA ASN A 37 -0.32 -8.07 -2.03
C ASN A 37 0.31 -6.77 -2.57
N ALA A 38 1.34 -6.93 -3.40
CA ALA A 38 1.90 -5.84 -4.18
C ALA A 38 1.26 -5.84 -5.57
N VAL A 39 0.89 -4.66 -6.06
CA VAL A 39 0.42 -4.49 -7.43
C VAL A 39 1.63 -4.15 -8.31
N LYS A 40 1.95 -5.04 -9.25
CA LYS A 40 2.97 -4.80 -10.26
C LYS A 40 2.32 -4.13 -11.46
N GLY A 41 2.93 -3.07 -11.97
CA GLY A 41 2.42 -2.37 -13.15
C GLY A 41 2.30 -3.29 -14.39
N SER A 42 1.22 -3.11 -15.15
CA SER A 42 0.90 -3.88 -16.36
C SER A 42 1.68 -3.46 -17.62
N GLY A 43 2.29 -2.27 -17.59
CA GLY A 43 2.90 -1.56 -18.70
C GLY A 43 1.92 -0.79 -19.58
N GLN A 44 0.61 -0.94 -19.36
CA GLN A 44 -0.45 -0.28 -20.13
C GLN A 44 -0.81 1.05 -19.46
N MET A 45 -0.41 2.16 -20.07
CA MET A 45 -0.68 3.51 -19.55
C MET A 45 -2.13 3.93 -19.80
N ALA A 46 -2.73 4.55 -18.80
CA ALA A 46 -4.03 5.17 -18.83
C ALA A 46 -3.95 6.59 -18.25
N THR A 47 -4.98 7.39 -18.50
CA THR A 47 -5.14 8.71 -17.86
C THR A 47 -6.58 8.85 -17.42
N GLU A 48 -6.77 9.16 -16.13
CA GLU A 48 -8.09 9.29 -15.52
C GLU A 48 -8.20 10.62 -14.77
N GLU A 49 -9.40 11.19 -14.80
CA GLU A 49 -9.78 12.37 -14.04
C GLU A 49 -10.65 11.95 -12.87
N PHE A 50 -10.44 12.59 -11.72
CA PHE A 50 -11.13 12.27 -10.48
C PHE A 50 -11.86 13.52 -9.99
N ASP A 51 -13.16 13.35 -9.73
CA ASP A 51 -13.96 14.40 -9.11
C ASP A 51 -13.53 14.58 -7.65
N VAL A 52 -12.78 15.65 -7.39
CA VAL A 52 -12.31 16.04 -6.06
C VAL A 52 -12.65 17.50 -5.81
N SER A 53 -13.15 17.80 -4.61
CA SER A 53 -13.39 19.18 -4.21
C SER A 53 -13.46 19.35 -2.70
N GLY A 54 -13.36 20.60 -2.23
CA GLY A 54 -13.53 21.00 -0.85
C GLY A 54 -12.37 20.62 0.07
N PHE A 55 -11.13 20.62 -0.43
CA PHE A 55 -9.95 20.26 0.35
C PHE A 55 -8.92 21.41 0.40
N SER A 56 -8.28 21.56 1.55
CA SER A 56 -7.14 22.48 1.75
C SER A 56 -5.89 21.74 2.23
N ARG A 57 -5.93 20.40 2.22
CA ARG A 57 -4.85 19.54 2.70
C ARG A 57 -4.63 18.39 1.74
N LEU A 58 -3.37 18.00 1.56
CA LEU A 58 -2.96 16.87 0.75
C LEU A 58 -2.24 15.85 1.63
N THR A 59 -2.69 14.60 1.57
CA THR A 59 -1.94 13.43 2.04
C THR A 59 -1.61 12.56 0.84
N PHE A 60 -0.33 12.42 0.53
CA PHE A 60 0.14 11.49 -0.49
C PHE A 60 0.97 10.39 0.17
N SER A 61 0.55 9.14 -0.03
CA SER A 61 1.27 7.95 0.43
C SER A 61 1.59 7.06 -0.76
N GLY A 62 2.78 7.18 -1.33
CA GLY A 62 3.06 6.45 -2.54
C GLY A 62 4.39 6.71 -3.23
N ILE A 63 4.40 6.36 -4.51
CA ILE A 63 5.50 6.57 -5.45
C ILE A 63 4.92 7.36 -6.61
N GLY A 64 5.57 8.44 -7.04
CA GLY A 64 5.13 9.22 -8.19
C GLY A 64 5.52 10.69 -8.09
N LYS A 65 5.17 11.42 -9.14
CA LYS A 65 5.44 12.85 -9.27
C LYS A 65 4.13 13.61 -9.29
N ILE A 66 3.98 14.57 -8.39
CA ILE A 66 2.84 15.48 -8.33
C ILE A 66 3.27 16.80 -8.95
N ILE A 67 2.59 17.21 -10.01
CA ILE A 67 2.64 18.56 -10.57
C ILE A 67 1.49 19.34 -9.94
N LEU A 68 1.81 20.19 -8.98
CA LEU A 68 0.87 20.98 -8.20
C LEU A 68 0.73 22.38 -8.81
N THR A 69 -0.50 22.74 -9.16
CA THR A 69 -0.85 24.09 -9.66
C THR A 69 -1.85 24.74 -8.72
N GLN A 70 -1.63 25.99 -8.33
CA GLN A 70 -2.65 26.77 -7.63
C GLN A 70 -3.49 27.56 -8.65
N GLY A 71 -4.81 27.52 -8.52
CA GLY A 71 -5.74 28.17 -9.45
C GLY A 71 -7.11 28.46 -8.84
N GLU A 72 -8.10 28.69 -9.70
CA GLU A 72 -9.47 29.06 -9.28
C GLU A 72 -10.37 27.84 -8.99
N SER A 73 -9.93 26.64 -9.38
CA SER A 73 -10.69 25.40 -9.21
C SER A 73 -9.81 24.22 -8.84
N GLU A 74 -10.40 23.27 -8.13
CA GLU A 74 -9.77 21.99 -7.78
C GLU A 74 -9.92 21.01 -8.95
N SER A 75 -8.86 20.26 -9.25
CA SER A 75 -8.91 19.16 -10.21
C SER A 75 -7.82 18.14 -9.95
N LEU A 76 -8.09 16.88 -10.28
CA LEU A 76 -7.13 15.80 -10.19
C LEU A 76 -7.16 14.96 -11.45
N LYS A 77 -6.00 14.84 -12.09
CA LYS A 77 -5.76 13.95 -13.23
C LYS A 77 -4.53 13.10 -12.96
N ILE A 78 -4.63 11.80 -13.20
CA ILE A 78 -3.54 10.85 -12.96
C ILE A 78 -3.23 10.11 -14.25
N THR A 79 -1.96 10.11 -14.64
CA THR A 79 -1.42 9.31 -15.72
C THR A 79 -0.49 8.24 -15.12
N ALA A 80 -0.92 6.98 -15.20
CA ALA A 80 -0.20 5.83 -14.66
C ALA A 80 -0.63 4.56 -15.42
N GLU A 81 -0.09 3.41 -15.05
CA GLU A 81 -0.55 2.15 -15.61
C GLU A 81 -1.97 1.83 -15.09
N GLU A 82 -2.88 1.33 -15.95
CA GLU A 82 -4.32 1.13 -15.65
C GLU A 82 -4.54 0.40 -14.32
N ASN A 83 -3.84 -0.72 -14.12
CA ASN A 83 -3.97 -1.53 -12.92
C ASN A 83 -3.35 -0.88 -11.67
N ILE A 84 -2.46 0.10 -11.84
CA ILE A 84 -1.97 0.94 -10.74
C ILE A 84 -3.08 1.91 -10.33
N ILE A 85 -3.72 2.60 -11.30
CA ILE A 85 -4.85 3.50 -11.03
C ILE A 85 -5.96 2.76 -10.27
N ASP A 86 -6.31 1.56 -10.74
CA ASP A 86 -7.28 0.67 -10.07
C ASP A 86 -6.91 0.32 -8.62
N ALA A 87 -5.62 0.33 -8.28
CA ALA A 87 -5.12 0.02 -6.95
C ALA A 87 -5.02 1.25 -6.03
N MET A 88 -5.23 2.47 -6.55
CA MET A 88 -5.14 3.70 -5.78
C MET A 88 -6.40 3.97 -4.97
N ASP A 89 -6.22 4.46 -3.74
CA ASP A 89 -7.27 5.05 -2.91
C ASP A 89 -7.20 6.57 -3.04
N ILE A 90 -8.20 7.14 -3.72
CA ILE A 90 -8.30 8.57 -4.02
C ILE A 90 -9.62 9.05 -3.46
N ALA A 91 -9.57 9.83 -2.39
CA ALA A 91 -10.76 10.33 -1.74
C ALA A 91 -10.50 11.59 -0.92
N VAL A 92 -11.44 12.53 -0.96
CA VAL A 92 -11.50 13.62 0.01
C VAL A 92 -12.16 13.12 1.28
N ARG A 93 -11.49 13.30 2.43
CA ARG A 93 -11.97 12.92 3.76
C ARG A 93 -11.85 14.14 4.67
N GLY A 94 -12.98 14.71 5.06
CA GLY A 94 -12.99 16.04 5.67
C GLY A 94 -12.50 17.08 4.67
N ASN A 95 -11.46 17.85 5.03
CA ASN A 95 -10.81 18.81 4.15
C ASN A 95 -9.47 18.31 3.57
N THR A 96 -9.24 16.99 3.59
CA THR A 96 -7.98 16.38 3.14
C THR A 96 -8.20 15.49 1.93
N LEU A 97 -7.54 15.81 0.82
CA LEU A 97 -7.39 14.91 -0.31
C LEU A 97 -6.37 13.83 0.04
N ASN A 98 -6.81 12.58 0.05
CA ASN A 98 -5.96 11.42 0.29
C ASN A 98 -5.70 10.73 -1.05
N ILE A 99 -4.43 10.55 -1.37
CA ILE A 99 -3.97 9.78 -2.53
C ILE A 99 -2.99 8.72 -2.00
N GLY A 100 -3.34 7.45 -2.13
CA GLY A 100 -2.49 6.35 -1.68
C GLY A 100 -2.90 5.01 -2.25
N LEU A 101 -2.61 3.92 -1.54
CA LEU A 101 -3.05 2.57 -1.92
C LEU A 101 -4.35 2.17 -1.24
N LYS A 102 -5.19 1.41 -1.95
CA LYS A 102 -6.29 0.67 -1.32
C LYS A 102 -5.74 -0.33 -0.29
N LYS A 103 -6.48 -0.51 0.81
CA LYS A 103 -6.08 -1.32 1.99
C LYS A 103 -5.70 -2.77 1.68
N ASN A 104 -6.15 -3.32 0.57
CA ASN A 104 -5.83 -4.68 0.14
C ASN A 104 -4.44 -4.81 -0.50
N TYR A 105 -3.80 -3.68 -0.81
CA TYR A 105 -2.45 -3.61 -1.33
C TYR A 105 -1.50 -3.01 -0.30
N ILE A 106 -0.26 -3.48 -0.28
CA ILE A 106 0.78 -2.98 0.63
C ILE A 106 1.87 -2.19 -0.09
N ASN A 107 1.98 -2.34 -1.42
CA ASN A 107 2.93 -1.59 -2.24
C ASN A 107 2.49 -1.61 -3.71
N PHE A 108 2.95 -0.63 -4.49
CA PHE A 108 2.97 -0.69 -5.95
C PHE A 108 4.41 -0.78 -6.46
N VAL A 109 4.60 -1.56 -7.50
CA VAL A 109 5.86 -1.69 -8.24
C VAL A 109 5.57 -1.27 -9.67
N PRO A 110 5.47 0.05 -9.93
CA PRO A 110 5.19 0.55 -11.27
C PRO A 110 6.38 0.24 -12.20
N THR A 111 6.08 0.01 -13.47
CA THR A 111 7.08 -0.18 -14.53
C THR A 111 7.33 1.10 -15.32
N ARG A 112 6.42 2.08 -15.18
CA ARG A 112 6.46 3.42 -15.78
C ARG A 112 6.27 4.49 -14.71
N GLU A 113 6.56 5.73 -15.05
CA GLU A 113 6.36 6.86 -14.14
C GLU A 113 4.87 7.10 -13.87
N ILE A 114 4.55 7.46 -12.62
CA ILE A 114 3.22 7.88 -12.18
C ILE A 114 3.22 9.41 -12.12
N LEU A 115 2.41 10.06 -12.95
CA LEU A 115 2.26 11.52 -12.99
C LEU A 115 0.88 11.91 -12.45
N ILE A 116 0.86 12.83 -11.50
CA ILE A 116 -0.34 13.32 -10.84
C ILE A 116 -0.40 14.82 -11.07
N TYR A 117 -1.38 15.28 -11.82
CA TYR A 117 -1.65 16.70 -12.02
C TYR A 117 -2.73 17.10 -11.03
N LEU A 118 -2.38 17.95 -10.08
CA LEU A 118 -3.25 18.38 -9.00
C LEU A 118 -3.40 19.91 -9.05
N SER A 119 -4.63 20.38 -9.25
CA SER A 119 -4.97 21.79 -9.09
C SER A 119 -5.65 22.01 -7.74
N VAL A 120 -5.26 23.07 -7.04
CA VAL A 120 -5.79 23.45 -5.73
C VAL A 120 -6.17 24.92 -5.71
N VAL A 121 -7.17 25.28 -4.90
CA VAL A 121 -7.52 26.68 -4.64
C VAL A 121 -6.68 27.22 -3.48
N GLU A 122 -6.72 26.52 -2.35
CA GLU A 122 -5.92 26.82 -1.16
C GLU A 122 -5.25 25.54 -0.67
N LEU A 123 -4.06 25.68 -0.10
CA LEU A 123 -3.36 24.56 0.50
C LEU A 123 -2.64 25.02 1.77
N GLU A 124 -3.00 24.40 2.88
CA GLU A 124 -2.46 24.70 4.21
C GLU A 124 -1.55 23.58 4.71
N LYS A 125 -1.72 22.36 4.20
CA LYS A 125 -0.96 21.20 4.64
C LYS A 125 -0.64 20.21 3.53
N ILE A 126 0.60 19.71 3.56
CA ILE A 126 1.08 18.59 2.73
C ILE A 126 1.73 17.57 3.66
N ASP A 127 1.18 16.35 3.67
CA ASP A 127 1.80 15.17 4.29
C ASP A 127 2.22 14.20 3.18
N LEU A 128 3.53 14.05 2.98
CA LEU A 128 4.15 13.18 1.99
C LEU A 128 4.74 11.95 2.68
N SER A 129 4.37 10.76 2.22
CA SER A 129 4.90 9.48 2.69
C SER A 129 5.29 8.60 1.51
N GLY A 130 6.50 8.06 1.51
CA GLY A 130 6.97 7.17 0.44
C GLY A 130 8.02 7.80 -0.50
N ALA A 131 8.00 7.44 -1.77
CA ALA A 131 8.95 7.91 -2.78
C ALA A 131 8.30 8.86 -3.79
N GLY A 132 7.91 10.05 -3.31
CA GLY A 132 7.16 11.03 -4.09
C GLY A 132 7.90 12.34 -4.28
N ILE A 133 7.73 12.98 -5.43
CA ILE A 133 8.21 14.34 -5.68
C ILE A 133 6.99 15.24 -5.87
N ILE A 134 7.00 16.42 -5.26
CA ILE A 134 5.99 17.46 -5.50
C ILE A 134 6.71 18.66 -6.14
N GLU A 135 6.30 19.01 -7.35
CA GLU A 135 6.75 20.23 -8.04
C GLU A 135 5.62 21.25 -8.06
N CYS A 136 5.93 22.50 -7.72
CA CYS A 136 5.00 23.61 -7.71
C CYS A 136 5.74 24.90 -8.08
N ASP A 137 5.26 25.61 -9.09
CA ASP A 137 5.88 26.86 -9.54
C ASP A 137 5.69 28.00 -8.52
N GLY A 138 4.58 27.98 -7.78
CA GLY A 138 4.28 28.97 -6.76
C GLY A 138 3.01 28.63 -5.98
N LEU A 139 3.05 28.89 -4.68
CA LEU A 139 1.92 28.72 -3.79
C LEU A 139 1.77 29.96 -2.90
N GLN A 140 0.58 30.56 -2.91
CA GLN A 140 0.21 31.67 -2.05
C GLN A 140 -0.76 31.16 -0.98
N THR A 141 -0.34 31.22 0.28
CA THR A 141 -1.13 30.80 1.44
C THR A 141 -0.64 31.54 2.68
N GLY A 142 -1.53 31.72 3.66
CA GLY A 142 -1.18 32.39 4.92
C GLY A 142 -0.27 31.53 5.80
N ASN A 143 -0.49 30.22 5.82
CA ASN A 143 0.34 29.25 6.53
C ASN A 143 0.42 27.94 5.74
N LEU A 144 1.62 27.37 5.68
CA LEU A 144 1.86 26.07 5.05
C LEU A 144 2.62 25.16 5.99
N SER A 145 2.06 23.98 6.26
CA SER A 145 2.74 22.90 6.97
C SER A 145 3.11 21.79 6.00
N ILE A 146 4.40 21.45 5.93
CA ILE A 146 4.90 20.35 5.10
C ILE A 146 5.55 19.32 6.01
N SER A 147 5.15 18.06 5.85
CA SER A 147 5.78 16.90 6.48
C SER A 147 6.15 15.90 5.41
N SER A 148 7.36 15.37 5.45
CA SER A 148 7.82 14.32 4.54
C SER A 148 8.45 13.18 5.31
N SER A 149 8.01 11.97 5.01
CA SER A 149 8.58 10.73 5.54
C SER A 149 8.86 9.77 4.39
N GLY A 150 10.10 9.76 3.92
CA GLY A 150 10.49 8.92 2.79
C GLY A 150 11.65 9.51 1.98
N ILE A 151 11.63 9.26 0.68
CA ILE A 151 12.68 9.67 -0.28
C ILE A 151 12.02 10.53 -1.34
N GLY A 152 12.31 11.83 -1.38
CA GLY A 152 11.66 12.78 -2.28
C GLY A 152 12.13 14.19 -2.08
#